data_AF-A0A537CMA8-F1
#
_entry.id   AF-A0A537CMA8-F1
#
_cell.length_a   1.000
_cell.length_b   1.000
_cell.length_c   1.000
_cell.angle_alpha   90.00
_cell.angle_beta   90.00
_cell.angle_gamma   90.00
#
_symmetry.space_group_name_H-M   'P 1'
#
loop_
_entity.id
_entity.type
_entity.pdbx_description
1 polymer ?
#
loop_
_entity_poly.entity_id
_entity_poly.type
_entity_poly.pdbx_seq_one_letter_code
_entity_poly.pdbx_strand_id
1 'polypeptide(L)'
;IADWLVEVHDTHHPIGSGLYYEDQRPEAKRRAADFRTERLPKFLQYFEKMDRSAFSYVDLSLFQMIEGLRYAFPRTMSRLEKNVPRLVELHERVAERPRLGKYLRSKRRIAFNQQGIFRRYPELDAA
;
A
#
# COMPACT_ATOMS: atom_id res chain seq x y z
N ILE A 1 -5.58 -7.35 7.27
CA ILE A 1 -4.52 -6.88 6.34
C ILE A 1 -4.69 -7.49 4.95
N ALA A 2 -4.93 -8.80 4.83
CA ALA A 2 -5.15 -9.45 3.54
C ALA A 2 -6.20 -8.74 2.66
N ASP A 3 -7.35 -8.37 3.24
CA ASP A 3 -8.39 -7.63 2.51
C ASP A 3 -7.86 -6.29 1.95
N TRP A 4 -7.08 -5.54 2.75
CA TRP A 4 -6.47 -4.29 2.30
C TRP A 4 -5.51 -4.51 1.13
N LEU A 5 -4.70 -5.58 1.19
CA LEU A 5 -3.77 -5.95 0.12
C LEU A 5 -4.51 -6.33 -1.18
N VAL A 6 -5.60 -7.11 -1.06
CA VAL A 6 -6.45 -7.48 -2.20
C VAL A 6 -7.10 -6.25 -2.81
N GLU A 7 -7.65 -5.35 -1.99
CA GLU A 7 -8.27 -4.13 -2.52
C GLU A 7 -7.27 -3.20 -3.21
N VAL A 8 -5.98 -3.20 -2.81
CA VAL A 8 -4.91 -2.54 -3.58
C VAL A 8 -4.70 -3.20 -4.93
N HIS A 9 -4.57 -4.52 -4.97
CA HIS A 9 -4.39 -5.29 -6.22
C HIS A 9 -5.57 -5.05 -7.19
N ASP A 10 -6.79 -5.04 -6.68
CA ASP A 10 -8.00 -4.89 -7.48
C ASP A 10 -8.13 -3.48 -8.10
N THR A 11 -7.34 -2.50 -7.64
CA THR A 11 -7.29 -1.19 -8.30
C THR A 11 -6.82 -1.28 -9.75
N HIS A 12 -6.03 -2.29 -10.10
CA HIS A 12 -5.55 -2.53 -11.47
C HIS A 12 -6.00 -3.88 -12.05
N HIS A 13 -6.66 -4.73 -11.27
CA HIS A 13 -7.32 -5.96 -11.75
C HIS A 13 -8.75 -6.14 -11.19
N PRO A 14 -9.68 -5.19 -11.39
CA PRO A 14 -11.01 -5.22 -10.76
C PRO A 14 -11.97 -6.28 -11.31
N ILE A 15 -11.75 -6.78 -12.53
CA ILE A 15 -12.63 -7.79 -13.14
C ILE A 15 -12.07 -9.20 -12.89
N GLY A 16 -10.77 -9.37 -13.09
CA GLY A 16 -10.11 -10.66 -12.91
C GLY A 16 -8.59 -10.53 -12.91
N SER A 17 -7.94 -11.26 -12.01
CA SER A 17 -6.48 -11.27 -11.84
C SER A 17 -5.73 -11.90 -13.03
N GLY A 18 -6.40 -12.73 -13.83
CA GLY A 18 -5.83 -13.33 -15.04
C GLY A 18 -5.93 -12.45 -16.30
N LEU A 19 -6.66 -11.33 -16.23
CA LEU A 19 -6.78 -10.40 -17.35
C LEU A 19 -5.67 -9.35 -17.29
N TYR A 20 -5.22 -8.88 -18.45
CA TYR A 20 -4.27 -7.76 -18.49
C TYR A 20 -4.91 -6.48 -17.92
N TYR A 21 -4.09 -5.55 -17.43
CA TYR A 21 -4.58 -4.26 -16.94
C TYR A 21 -5.24 -3.48 -18.07
N GLU A 22 -4.65 -3.57 -19.27
CA GLU A 22 -5.05 -2.89 -20.49
C GLU A 22 -6.50 -3.20 -20.91
N ASP A 23 -6.95 -4.43 -20.63
CA ASP A 23 -8.29 -4.92 -20.97
C ASP A 23 -9.38 -4.47 -19.98
N GLN A 24 -8.98 -3.88 -18.84
CA GLN A 24 -9.89 -3.48 -17.75
C GLN A 24 -9.60 -2.07 -17.21
N ARG A 25 -8.97 -1.21 -18.03
CA ARG A 25 -8.59 0.16 -17.62
C ARG A 25 -9.78 1.04 -17.19
N PRO A 26 -10.94 1.03 -17.88
CA PRO A 26 -12.08 1.85 -17.46
C PRO A 26 -12.58 1.47 -16.05
N GLU A 27 -12.65 0.18 -15.75
CA GLU A 27 -13.07 -0.36 -14.46
C GLU A 27 -12.00 -0.10 -13.41
N ALA A 28 -10.71 -0.23 -13.76
CA ALA A 28 -9.59 0.06 -12.88
C ALA A 28 -9.62 1.50 -12.40
N LYS A 29 -9.91 2.46 -13.29
CA LYS A 29 -10.08 3.88 -12.91
C LYS A 29 -11.23 4.07 -11.91
N ARG A 30 -12.38 3.42 -12.13
CA ARG A 30 -13.52 3.50 -11.22
C ARG A 30 -13.18 2.89 -9.85
N ARG A 31 -12.56 1.70 -9.85
CA ARG A 31 -12.16 1.01 -8.62
C ARG A 31 -11.08 1.78 -7.86
N ALA A 32 -10.11 2.36 -8.54
CA ALA A 32 -9.06 3.17 -7.93
C ALA A 32 -9.61 4.48 -7.34
N ALA A 33 -10.62 5.10 -7.96
CA ALA A 33 -11.30 6.26 -7.37
C ALA A 33 -11.96 5.90 -6.03
N ASP A 34 -12.82 4.88 -6.01
CA ASP A 34 -13.45 4.35 -4.79
C ASP A 34 -12.41 3.94 -3.74
N PHE A 35 -11.35 3.25 -4.16
CA PHE A 35 -10.28 2.84 -3.26
C PHE A 35 -9.63 4.04 -2.57
N ARG A 36 -9.29 5.10 -3.31
CA ARG A 36 -8.59 6.27 -2.75
C ARG A 36 -9.48 7.15 -1.88
N THR A 37 -10.78 7.25 -2.18
CA THR A 37 -11.71 8.16 -1.46
C THR A 37 -12.40 7.47 -0.28
N GLU A 38 -12.74 6.19 -0.41
CA GLU A 38 -13.55 5.47 0.59
C GLU A 38 -12.75 4.41 1.34
N ARG A 39 -12.04 3.54 0.62
CA ARG A 39 -11.46 2.31 1.20
C ARG A 39 -10.15 2.58 1.93
N LEU A 40 -9.20 3.21 1.26
CA LEU A 40 -7.86 3.48 1.78
C LEU A 40 -7.90 4.33 3.06
N PRO A 41 -8.66 5.44 3.14
CA PRO A 41 -8.77 6.20 4.39
C PRO A 41 -9.34 5.35 5.54
N LYS A 42 -10.31 4.47 5.27
CA LYS A 42 -10.89 3.58 6.27
C LYS A 42 -9.88 2.57 6.82
N PHE A 43 -9.11 1.91 5.95
CA PHE A 43 -8.04 1.00 6.40
C PHE A 43 -6.95 1.73 7.18
N LEU A 44 -6.49 2.88 6.68
CA LEU A 44 -5.48 3.69 7.37
C LEU A 44 -5.97 4.10 8.77
N GLN A 45 -7.20 4.62 8.88
CA GLN A 45 -7.77 4.99 10.18
C GLN A 45 -7.97 3.80 11.13
N TYR A 46 -8.34 2.63 10.58
CA TYR A 46 -8.48 1.41 11.39
C TYR A 46 -7.14 1.02 12.03
N PHE A 47 -6.07 0.92 11.22
CA PHE A 47 -4.76 0.52 11.73
C PHE A 47 -4.07 1.62 12.53
N GLU A 48 -4.35 2.89 12.23
CA GLU A 48 -3.91 4.01 13.06
C GLU A 48 -4.43 3.88 14.48
N LYS A 49 -5.68 3.46 14.68
CA LYS A 49 -6.32 3.32 16.01
C LYS A 49 -5.95 2.04 16.75
N MET A 50 -5.28 1.10 16.11
CA MET A 50 -4.91 -0.17 16.72
C MET A 50 -3.84 0.04 17.79
N ASP A 51 -4.10 -0.41 19.01
CA ASP A 51 -3.08 -0.43 20.06
C ASP A 51 -2.08 -1.56 19.82
N ARG A 52 -0.80 -1.27 20.03
CA ARG A 52 0.31 -2.16 19.69
C ARG A 52 1.34 -2.18 20.82
N SER A 53 1.18 -3.14 21.73
CA SER A 53 2.03 -3.30 22.91
C SER A 53 3.33 -4.06 22.62
N ALA A 54 3.38 -4.90 21.58
CA ALA A 54 4.55 -5.71 21.25
C ALA A 54 4.80 -5.80 19.74
N PHE A 55 6.08 -5.83 19.37
CA PHE A 55 6.49 -6.02 17.98
C PHE A 55 6.11 -7.43 17.49
N SER A 56 5.52 -7.51 16.30
CA SER A 56 5.12 -8.76 15.66
C SER A 56 5.25 -8.69 14.14
N TYR A 57 4.95 -9.79 13.45
CA TYR A 57 4.91 -9.82 11.98
C TYR A 57 3.88 -8.83 11.41
N VAL A 58 2.87 -8.43 12.18
CA VAL A 58 1.90 -7.40 11.79
C VAL A 58 2.60 -6.06 11.55
N ASP A 59 3.67 -5.73 12.29
CA ASP A 59 4.46 -4.49 12.08
C ASP A 59 5.16 -4.54 10.72
N LEU A 60 5.75 -5.69 10.39
CA LEU A 60 6.39 -5.91 9.09
C LEU A 60 5.39 -5.82 7.94
N SER A 61 4.18 -6.36 8.12
CA SER A 61 3.12 -6.26 7.13
C SER A 61 2.65 -4.82 6.95
N LEU A 62 2.41 -4.05 8.03
CA LEU A 62 2.01 -2.65 7.91
C LEU A 62 3.11 -1.80 7.28
N PHE A 63 4.38 -2.01 7.67
CA PHE A 63 5.53 -1.38 7.00
C PHE A 63 5.49 -1.61 5.48
N GLN A 64 5.28 -2.86 5.06
CA GLN A 64 5.24 -3.19 3.63
C GLN A 64 4.01 -2.62 2.92
N MET A 65 2.85 -2.53 3.59
CA MET A 65 1.66 -1.86 3.05
C MET A 65 1.94 -0.39 2.80
N ILE A 66 2.54 0.32 3.76
CA ILE A 66 2.90 1.74 3.62
C ILE A 66 3.93 1.95 2.51
N GLU A 67 4.99 1.14 2.44
CA GLU A 67 5.97 1.17 1.34
C GLU A 67 5.29 1.00 -0.04
N GLY A 68 4.42 0.01 -0.16
CA GLY A 68 3.73 -0.29 -1.41
C GLY A 68 2.75 0.80 -1.82
N LEU A 69 1.99 1.35 -0.88
CA LEU A 69 1.04 2.44 -1.14
C LEU A 69 1.76 3.75 -1.50
N ARG A 70 2.88 4.06 -0.85
CA ARG A 70 3.73 5.21 -1.21
C ARG A 70 4.26 5.09 -2.64
N TYR A 71 4.55 3.86 -3.10
CA TYR A 71 4.93 3.61 -4.49
C TYR A 71 3.75 3.71 -5.47
N ALA A 72 2.64 3.02 -5.18
CA ALA A 72 1.51 2.89 -6.11
C ALA A 72 0.66 4.16 -6.20
N PHE A 73 0.43 4.84 -5.06
CA PHE A 73 -0.45 6.00 -4.91
C PHE A 73 0.25 7.18 -4.20
N PRO A 74 1.40 7.66 -4.69
CA PRO A 74 2.20 8.68 -4.00
C PRO A 74 1.44 9.98 -3.71
N ARG A 75 0.56 10.43 -4.62
CA ARG A 75 -0.23 11.66 -4.43
C ARG A 75 -1.25 11.44 -3.32
N THR A 76 -1.99 10.34 -3.38
CA THR A 76 -2.99 10.03 -2.35
C THR A 76 -2.35 9.85 -0.98
N MET A 77 -1.23 9.12 -0.88
CA MET A 77 -0.53 8.92 0.39
C MET A 77 0.02 10.23 0.96
N SER A 78 0.59 11.13 0.14
CA SER A 78 1.06 12.44 0.62
C SER A 78 -0.05 13.30 1.28
N ARG A 79 -1.31 13.09 0.88
CA ARG A 79 -2.48 13.73 1.51
C ARG A 79 -2.93 12.99 2.77
N LEU A 80 -3.07 11.66 2.69
CA LEU A 80 -3.68 10.87 3.77
C LEU A 80 -2.75 10.64 4.96
N GLU A 81 -1.43 10.56 4.77
CA GLU A 81 -0.47 10.29 5.85
C GLU A 81 -0.51 11.35 6.96
N LYS A 82 -0.91 12.59 6.64
CA LYS A 82 -1.09 13.67 7.62
C LYS A 82 -2.10 13.32 8.71
N ASN A 83 -3.03 12.39 8.43
CA ASN A 83 -4.09 11.98 9.34
C ASN A 83 -3.77 10.67 10.07
N VAL A 84 -2.63 10.03 9.80
CA VAL A 84 -2.22 8.74 10.39
C VAL A 84 -0.76 8.76 10.86
N PRO A 85 -0.38 9.67 11.78
CA PRO A 85 1.00 9.86 12.20
C PRO A 85 1.60 8.62 12.88
N ARG A 86 0.81 7.81 13.61
CA ARG A 86 1.34 6.60 14.27
C ARG A 86 1.69 5.51 13.27
N LEU A 87 0.97 5.41 12.14
CA LEU A 87 1.36 4.51 11.06
C LEU A 87 2.65 4.95 10.37
N VAL A 88 2.86 6.26 10.20
CA VAL A 88 4.11 6.80 9.66
C VAL A 88 5.27 6.51 10.61
N GLU A 89 5.11 6.78 11.90
CA GLU A 89 6.12 6.47 12.92
C GLU A 89 6.41 4.96 13.00
N LEU A 90 5.36 4.12 12.91
CA LEU A 90 5.53 2.67 12.86
C LEU A 90 6.40 2.26 11.67
N HIS A 91 6.12 2.82 10.49
CA HIS A 91 6.90 2.53 9.29
C HIS A 91 8.39 2.89 9.50
N GLU A 92 8.68 4.06 10.04
CA GLU A 92 10.04 4.52 10.33
C GLU A 92 10.76 3.60 11.32
N ARG A 93 10.13 3.33 12.47
CA ARG A 93 10.69 2.43 13.50
C ARG A 93 10.95 1.03 12.99
N VAL A 94 10.09 0.52 12.10
CA VAL A 94 10.30 -0.80 11.49
C VAL A 94 11.50 -0.77 10.54
N ALA A 95 11.63 0.27 9.71
CA ALA A 95 12.72 0.43 8.76
C ALA A 95 14.12 0.45 9.42
N GLU A 96 14.20 1.02 10.62
CA GLU A 96 15.44 1.17 11.39
C GLU A 96 15.91 -0.13 12.08
N ARG A 97 15.08 -1.18 12.13
CA ARG A 97 15.44 -2.42 12.80
C ARG A 97 16.70 -3.03 12.16
N PRO A 98 17.76 -3.37 12.93
CA PRO A 98 19.06 -3.73 12.36
C PRO A 98 19.03 -4.88 11.33
N ARG A 99 18.29 -5.95 11.64
CA ARG A 99 18.14 -7.10 10.75
C ARG A 99 17.36 -6.77 9.48
N LEU A 100 16.32 -5.94 9.60
CA LEU A 100 15.53 -5.52 8.45
C LEU A 100 16.34 -4.57 7.57
N GLY A 101 17.04 -3.59 8.14
CA GLY A 101 17.89 -2.66 7.39
C GLY A 101 18.92 -3.37 6.50
N LYS A 102 19.53 -4.47 6.97
CA LYS A 102 20.42 -5.30 6.14
C LYS A 102 19.70 -5.95 4.96
N TYR A 103 18.46 -6.41 5.14
CA TYR A 103 17.64 -6.93 4.05
C TYR A 103 17.23 -5.82 3.08
N LEU A 104 16.80 -4.66 3.58
CA LEU A 104 16.30 -3.55 2.77
C LEU A 104 17.34 -2.99 1.80
N ARG A 105 18.63 -3.04 2.16
CA ARG A 105 19.76 -2.62 1.30
C ARG A 105 20.32 -3.74 0.42
N SER A 106 19.81 -4.97 0.56
CA SER A 106 20.34 -6.12 -0.17
C SER A 106 19.66 -6.32 -1.51
N LYS A 107 20.34 -6.97 -2.45
CA LYS A 107 19.78 -7.41 -3.74
C LYS A 107 18.58 -8.37 -3.62
N ARG A 108 18.31 -8.92 -2.42
CA ARG A 108 17.16 -9.78 -2.16
C ARG A 108 15.84 -9.00 -2.10
N ARG A 109 15.89 -7.70 -1.79
CA ARG A 109 14.71 -6.84 -1.81
C ARG A 109 14.46 -6.40 -3.25
N ILE A 110 13.53 -7.08 -3.90
CA ILE A 110 13.08 -6.71 -5.24
C ILE A 110 12.36 -5.35 -5.17
N ALA A 111 12.72 -4.43 -6.06
CA ALA A 111 12.06 -3.13 -6.17
C ALA A 111 10.63 -3.28 -6.71
N PHE A 112 9.72 -2.41 -6.29
CA PHE A 112 8.38 -2.36 -6.87
C PHE A 112 8.43 -2.11 -8.37
N ASN A 113 7.52 -2.76 -9.09
CA ASN A 113 7.44 -2.77 -10.55
C ASN A 113 6.03 -3.20 -10.98
N GLN A 114 5.78 -3.31 -12.28
CA GLN A 114 4.46 -3.63 -12.82
C GLN A 114 4.11 -5.13 -12.83
N GLN A 115 4.91 -5.99 -12.20
CA GLN A 115 4.68 -7.43 -12.08
C GLN A 115 4.26 -7.85 -10.66
N GLY A 116 3.95 -6.87 -9.79
CA GLY A 116 3.56 -7.11 -8.40
C GLY A 116 2.13 -6.66 -8.07
N ILE A 117 1.83 -6.59 -6.76
CA ILE A 117 0.57 -6.07 -6.20
C ILE A 117 0.55 -4.54 -6.17
N PHE A 118 1.67 -3.91 -5.84
CA PHE A 118 1.76 -2.45 -5.80
C PHE A 118 2.26 -1.97 -7.14
N ARG A 119 1.34 -1.54 -8.00
CA ARG A 119 1.61 -1.05 -9.36
C ARG A 119 1.35 0.44 -9.44
N ARG A 120 2.30 1.18 -10.02
CA ARG A 120 2.17 2.63 -10.17
C ARG A 120 1.65 2.95 -11.57
N TYR A 121 0.36 3.25 -11.65
CA TYR A 121 -0.29 3.78 -12.84
C TYR A 121 -0.74 5.22 -12.55
N PRO A 122 -0.10 6.25 -13.14
CA PRO A 122 -0.43 7.64 -12.84
C PRO A 122 -1.91 7.99 -13.00
N GLU A 123 -2.60 7.35 -13.94
CA GLU A 123 -4.04 7.55 -14.17
C GLU A 123 -4.94 7.00 -13.06
N LEU A 124 -4.42 6.11 -12.20
CA LEU A 124 -5.16 5.54 -11.07
C LEU A 124 -4.98 6.36 -9.78
N ASP A 125 -3.99 7.28 -9.74
CA ASP A 125 -3.68 8.17 -8.61
C ASP A 125 -3.96 9.65 -8.94
N ALA A 126 -4.84 9.91 -9.91
CA ALA A 126 -5.27 11.25 -10.31
C ALA A 126 -6.32 11.81 -9.35
N ALA A 127 -6.23 13.10 -8.97
CA ALA A 127 -7.00 13.76 -7.92
C ALA A 127 -8.49 13.39 -7.88
#